data_AF-A0A6I3GWF2-F1
#
_entry.id   AF-A0A6I3GWF2-F1
#
_cell.length_a   1.000
_cell.length_b   1.000
_cell.length_c   1.000
_cell.angle_alpha   90.00
_cell.angle_beta   90.00
_cell.angle_gamma   90.00
#
_symmetry.space_group_name_H-M   'P 1'
#
loop_
_entity.id
_entity.type
_entity.pdbx_description
1 polymer ?
#
loop_
_entity_poly.entity_id
_entity_poly.type
_entity_poly.pdbx_seq_one_letter_code
_entity_poly.pdbx_strand_id
1 'polypeptide(L)'
;RTVSKKLSGLGVDVTDSMDPFTERIDTFHSRTSGVDWYEAIIKVYLVSGLLDDFYTRLAVGLNSELRDSVEKALSDKTFEKFAQKVITEGKAMNPELDSRLALWGRRLMGDVLLEVRAAFDNRKLAGIDKSASLSAEQERKVNLESYSKIEPLISEMIAAHSLRMDSIGLAA
;
A
#
# COMPACT_ATOMS: atom_id res chain seq x y z
N ARG A 1 5.10 16.81 2.90
CA ARG A 1 4.84 18.24 3.19
C ARG A 1 3.47 18.72 2.71
N THR A 2 3.00 18.32 1.52
CA THR A 2 1.68 18.72 0.97
C THR A 2 0.51 18.30 1.86
N VAL A 3 0.46 17.03 2.29
CA VAL A 3 -0.60 16.50 3.16
C VAL A 3 -0.64 17.21 4.52
N SER A 4 0.52 17.37 5.17
CA SER A 4 0.65 18.11 6.44
C SER A 4 0.08 19.54 6.32
N LYS A 5 0.41 20.26 5.25
CA LYS A 5 -0.13 21.61 5.01
C LYS A 5 -1.66 21.60 4.85
N LYS A 6 -2.22 20.59 4.20
CA LYS A 6 -3.67 20.46 4.03
C LYS A 6 -4.37 20.17 5.36
N LEU A 7 -3.81 19.28 6.18
CA LEU A 7 -4.33 18.99 7.53
C LEU A 7 -4.33 20.24 8.42
N SER A 8 -3.22 20.99 8.46
CA SER A 8 -3.18 22.26 9.19
C SER A 8 -4.20 23.27 8.66
N GLY A 9 -4.40 23.32 7.34
CA GLY A 9 -5.42 24.18 6.71
C GLY A 9 -6.86 23.80 7.05
N LEU A 10 -7.11 22.57 7.51
CA LEU A 10 -8.40 22.12 8.05
C LEU A 10 -8.53 22.37 9.56
N GLY A 11 -7.56 23.02 10.19
CA GLY A 11 -7.56 23.32 11.62
C GLY A 11 -7.23 22.11 12.50
N VAL A 12 -6.63 21.06 11.94
CA VAL A 12 -6.26 19.84 12.67
C VAL A 12 -4.76 19.87 12.98
N ASP A 13 -4.40 19.44 14.19
CA ASP A 13 -2.99 19.21 14.52
C ASP A 13 -2.46 18.02 13.71
N VAL A 14 -1.33 18.24 13.03
CA VAL A 14 -0.76 17.27 12.09
C VAL A 14 -0.17 16.08 12.85
N THR A 15 0.50 16.34 13.96
CA THR A 15 1.15 15.29 14.74
C THR A 15 0.10 14.39 15.36
N ASP A 16 -0.91 14.96 16.03
CA ASP A 16 -2.00 14.21 16.66
C ASP A 16 -2.79 13.40 15.61
N SER A 17 -2.94 13.92 14.39
CA SER A 17 -3.61 13.20 13.30
C SER A 17 -2.81 12.01 12.78
N MET A 18 -1.48 12.08 12.83
CA MET A 18 -0.59 11.05 12.28
C MET A 18 -0.19 10.02 13.34
N ASP A 19 -0.17 10.40 14.61
CA ASP A 19 0.29 9.59 15.74
C ASP A 19 -0.35 8.18 15.80
N PRO A 20 -1.68 8.01 15.58
CA PRO A 20 -2.32 6.69 15.62
C PRO A 20 -1.79 5.68 14.59
N PHE A 21 -1.08 6.14 13.56
CA PHE A 21 -0.55 5.29 12.49
C PHE A 21 0.92 4.91 12.68
N THR A 22 1.64 5.56 13.59
CA THR A 22 3.10 5.44 13.75
C THR A 22 3.53 4.00 14.03
N GLU A 23 3.00 3.36 15.08
CA GLU A 23 3.38 2.00 15.48
C GLU A 23 3.13 0.98 14.37
N ARG A 24 2.00 1.14 13.66
CA ARG A 24 1.62 0.27 12.56
C ARG A 24 2.58 0.41 11.38
N ILE A 25 2.95 1.64 11.02
CA ILE A 25 3.92 1.93 9.96
C ILE A 25 5.31 1.37 10.35
N ASP A 26 5.75 1.56 11.59
CA ASP A 26 7.03 1.02 12.08
C ASP A 26 7.05 -0.51 12.03
N THR A 27 5.95 -1.15 12.41
CA THR A 27 5.79 -2.61 12.32
C THR A 27 5.89 -3.08 10.87
N PHE A 28 5.22 -2.41 9.94
CA PHE A 28 5.33 -2.72 8.52
C PHE A 28 6.79 -2.61 8.04
N HIS A 29 7.50 -1.52 8.40
CA HIS A 29 8.89 -1.33 8.02
C HIS A 29 9.82 -2.41 8.58
N SER A 30 9.64 -2.80 9.85
CA SER A 30 10.45 -3.86 10.47
C SER A 30 10.28 -5.21 9.78
N ARG A 31 9.05 -5.59 9.39
CA ARG A 31 8.74 -6.85 8.72
C ARG A 31 9.22 -6.90 7.27
N THR A 32 9.34 -5.74 6.65
CA THR A 32 9.72 -5.56 5.24
C THR A 32 11.14 -5.00 5.09
N SER A 33 12.03 -5.22 6.06
CA SER A 33 13.43 -4.80 5.94
C SER A 33 14.17 -5.76 5.01
N GLY A 34 14.63 -5.24 3.86
CA GLY A 34 15.41 -6.01 2.90
C GLY A 34 16.84 -6.28 3.39
N VAL A 35 17.49 -7.29 2.82
CA VAL A 35 18.83 -7.72 3.23
C VAL A 35 19.95 -6.87 2.63
N ASP A 36 19.66 -6.14 1.56
CA ASP A 36 20.64 -5.26 0.90
C ASP A 36 19.99 -4.07 0.19
N TRP A 37 20.84 -3.32 -0.49
CA TRP A 37 20.47 -2.13 -1.22
C TRP A 37 19.44 -2.40 -2.34
N TYR A 38 19.53 -3.52 -3.06
CA TYR A 38 18.60 -3.82 -4.15
C TYR A 38 17.21 -4.15 -3.61
N GLU A 39 17.14 -4.91 -2.51
CA GLU A 39 15.88 -5.18 -1.82
C GLU A 39 15.27 -3.91 -1.20
N ALA A 40 16.09 -2.95 -0.76
CA ALA A 40 15.62 -1.65 -0.30
C ALA A 40 15.01 -0.83 -1.46
N ILE A 41 15.65 -0.78 -2.63
CA ILE A 41 15.13 -0.05 -3.79
C ILE A 41 13.85 -0.65 -4.33
N ILE A 42 13.81 -1.98 -4.52
CA ILE A 42 12.61 -2.63 -5.03
C ILE A 42 11.46 -2.51 -4.02
N LYS A 43 11.75 -2.53 -2.70
CA LYS A 43 10.75 -2.22 -1.66
C LYS A 43 10.15 -0.85 -1.88
N VAL A 44 10.96 0.21 -1.97
CA VAL A 44 10.44 1.57 -2.16
C VAL A 44 9.61 1.62 -3.43
N TYR A 45 10.10 1.07 -4.55
CA TYR A 45 9.41 1.07 -5.84
C TYR A 45 8.04 0.36 -5.81
N LEU A 46 8.00 -0.87 -5.29
CA LEU A 46 6.78 -1.68 -5.31
C LEU A 46 5.78 -1.23 -4.26
N VAL A 47 6.25 -0.91 -3.05
CA VAL A 47 5.38 -0.48 -1.95
C VAL A 47 4.78 0.89 -2.26
N SER A 48 5.59 1.86 -2.72
CA SER A 48 5.04 3.18 -3.07
C SER A 48 4.04 3.07 -4.21
N GLY A 49 4.35 2.28 -5.25
CA GLY A 49 3.43 2.05 -6.37
C GLY A 49 2.09 1.47 -5.92
N LEU A 50 2.11 0.43 -5.06
CA LEU A 50 0.88 -0.18 -4.55
C LEU A 50 0.06 0.76 -3.66
N LEU A 51 0.72 1.51 -2.78
CA LEU A 51 0.04 2.46 -1.90
C LEU A 51 -0.52 3.65 -2.70
N ASP A 52 0.20 4.15 -3.70
CA ASP A 52 -0.28 5.20 -4.60
C ASP A 52 -1.54 4.74 -5.35
N ASP A 53 -1.52 3.52 -5.92
CA ASP A 53 -2.66 2.93 -6.64
C ASP A 53 -3.88 2.82 -5.71
N PHE A 54 -3.66 2.34 -4.48
CA PHE A 54 -4.71 2.19 -3.46
C PHE A 54 -5.31 3.52 -3.03
N TYR A 55 -4.47 4.48 -2.60
CA TYR A 55 -4.96 5.75 -2.05
C TYR A 55 -5.55 6.65 -3.13
N THR A 56 -5.09 6.55 -4.39
CA THR A 56 -5.73 7.23 -5.53
C THR A 56 -7.16 6.73 -5.72
N ARG A 57 -7.40 5.41 -5.64
CA ARG A 57 -8.76 4.85 -5.73
C ARG A 57 -9.62 5.22 -4.54
N LEU A 58 -9.07 5.25 -3.33
CA LEU A 58 -9.80 5.71 -2.15
C LEU A 58 -10.16 7.20 -2.20
N ALA A 59 -9.32 8.03 -2.83
CA ALA A 59 -9.59 9.45 -2.99
C ALA A 59 -10.90 9.73 -3.75
N VAL A 60 -11.43 8.75 -4.48
CA VAL A 60 -12.77 8.81 -5.08
C VAL A 60 -13.88 9.05 -4.04
N GLY A 61 -13.69 8.65 -2.78
CA GLY A 61 -14.63 8.95 -1.70
C GLY A 61 -14.62 10.41 -1.21
N LEU A 62 -13.64 11.22 -1.61
CA LEU A 62 -13.46 12.60 -1.15
C LEU A 62 -14.21 13.60 -2.04
N ASN A 63 -14.44 14.81 -1.50
CA ASN A 63 -14.86 15.94 -2.32
C ASN A 63 -13.77 16.31 -3.35
N SER A 64 -14.15 17.01 -4.41
CA SER A 64 -13.25 17.29 -5.55
C SER A 64 -11.94 17.97 -5.13
N GLU A 65 -12.01 19.01 -4.30
CA GLU A 65 -10.82 19.76 -3.88
C GLU A 65 -9.82 18.89 -3.10
N LEU A 66 -10.32 18.06 -2.19
CA LEU A 66 -9.50 17.13 -1.43
C LEU A 66 -8.97 15.99 -2.31
N ARG A 67 -9.80 15.46 -3.20
CA ARG A 67 -9.40 14.43 -4.17
C ARG A 67 -8.23 14.92 -5.01
N ASP A 68 -8.36 16.08 -5.65
CA ASP A 68 -7.32 16.67 -6.50
C ASP A 68 -6.02 16.88 -5.73
N SER A 69 -6.13 17.30 -4.46
CA SER A 69 -4.97 17.50 -3.59
C SER A 69 -4.24 16.19 -3.27
N VAL A 70 -4.99 15.11 -3.02
CA VAL A 70 -4.45 13.77 -2.74
C VAL A 70 -3.84 13.17 -4.00
N GLU A 71 -4.55 13.18 -5.12
CA GLU A 71 -4.06 12.64 -6.40
C GLU A 71 -2.77 13.33 -6.83
N LYS A 72 -2.69 14.66 -6.69
CA LYS A 72 -1.46 15.42 -6.95
C LYS A 72 -0.31 15.06 -6.01
N ALA A 73 -0.60 14.71 -4.75
CA ALA A 73 0.44 14.29 -3.82
C ALA A 73 1.00 12.89 -4.16
N LEU A 74 0.20 12.04 -4.79
CA LEU A 74 0.55 10.66 -5.18
C LEU A 74 1.06 10.53 -6.63
N SER A 75 1.06 11.63 -7.40
CA SER A 75 1.44 11.62 -8.82
C SER A 75 2.95 11.67 -9.08
N ASP A 76 3.80 11.74 -8.04
CA ASP A 76 5.25 11.79 -8.21
C ASP A 76 5.80 10.41 -8.58
N LYS A 77 6.26 10.27 -9.82
CA LYS A 77 6.87 9.05 -10.37
C LYS A 77 8.38 9.21 -10.62
N THR A 78 9.02 10.18 -9.97
CA THR A 78 10.46 10.45 -10.17
C THR A 78 11.32 9.26 -9.76
N PHE A 79 10.97 8.60 -8.65
CA PHE A 79 11.73 7.45 -8.14
C PHE A 79 11.62 6.22 -9.03
N GLU A 80 10.51 6.02 -9.73
CA GLU A 80 10.25 4.85 -10.57
C GLU A 80 11.33 4.66 -11.65
N LYS A 81 11.68 5.73 -12.38
CA LYS A 81 12.72 5.67 -13.42
C LYS A 81 14.09 5.30 -12.85
N PHE A 82 14.40 5.81 -11.67
CA PHE A 82 15.64 5.49 -10.96
C PHE A 82 15.66 4.01 -10.54
N ALA A 83 14.60 3.53 -9.90
CA ALA A 83 14.50 2.14 -9.46
C ALA A 83 14.58 1.15 -10.63
N GLN A 84 13.84 1.39 -11.71
CA GLN A 84 13.88 0.57 -12.92
C GLN A 84 15.30 0.46 -13.46
N LYS A 85 15.97 1.61 -13.65
CA LYS A 85 17.36 1.65 -14.13
C LYS A 85 18.28 0.80 -13.27
N VAL A 86 18.29 1.02 -11.95
CA VAL A 86 19.28 0.34 -11.11
C VAL A 86 18.97 -1.15 -10.95
N ILE A 87 17.69 -1.55 -10.92
CA ILE A 87 17.33 -2.97 -10.90
C ILE A 87 17.79 -3.65 -12.20
N THR A 88 17.52 -3.05 -13.36
CA THR A 88 17.95 -3.60 -14.65
C THR A 88 19.47 -3.72 -14.75
N GLU A 89 20.22 -2.66 -14.39
CA GLU A 89 21.69 -2.67 -14.41
C GLU A 89 22.26 -3.67 -13.39
N GLY A 90 21.69 -3.73 -12.19
CA GLY A 90 22.08 -4.68 -11.16
C GLY A 90 21.95 -6.12 -11.63
N LYS A 91 20.79 -6.47 -12.21
CA LYS A 91 20.52 -7.82 -12.74
C LYS A 91 21.47 -8.20 -13.88
N ALA A 92 21.86 -7.24 -14.72
CA ALA A 92 22.83 -7.50 -15.79
C ALA A 92 24.23 -7.85 -15.24
N MET A 93 24.60 -7.31 -14.08
CA MET A 93 25.87 -7.61 -13.41
C MET A 93 25.81 -8.85 -12.52
N ASN A 94 24.65 -9.14 -11.93
CA ASN A 94 24.43 -10.30 -11.07
C ASN A 94 23.08 -10.98 -11.39
N PRO A 95 23.09 -12.07 -12.17
CA PRO A 95 21.88 -12.82 -12.52
C PRO A 95 21.12 -13.41 -11.31
N GLU A 96 21.78 -13.66 -10.18
CA GLU A 96 21.11 -14.18 -8.96
C GLU A 96 20.12 -13.17 -8.37
N LEU A 97 20.24 -11.88 -8.71
CA LEU A 97 19.28 -10.86 -8.30
C LEU A 97 17.89 -11.10 -8.86
N ASP A 98 17.75 -11.74 -10.02
CA ASP A 98 16.46 -11.91 -10.67
C ASP A 98 15.49 -12.74 -9.82
N SER A 99 15.87 -13.96 -9.47
CA SER A 99 15.04 -14.87 -8.69
C SER A 99 14.80 -14.36 -7.25
N ARG A 100 15.83 -13.76 -6.65
CA ARG A 100 15.76 -13.21 -5.28
C ARG A 100 14.82 -12.00 -5.21
N LEU A 101 14.97 -11.04 -6.12
CA LEU A 101 14.12 -9.85 -6.16
C LEU A 101 12.68 -10.20 -6.57
N ALA A 102 12.47 -11.21 -7.42
CA ALA A 102 11.15 -11.73 -7.74
C ALA A 102 10.44 -12.29 -6.48
N LEU A 103 11.13 -13.12 -5.69
CA LEU A 103 10.59 -13.65 -4.44
C LEU A 103 10.29 -12.54 -3.43
N TRP A 104 11.20 -11.58 -3.31
CA TRP A 104 11.01 -10.44 -2.41
C TRP A 104 9.82 -9.57 -2.84
N GLY A 105 9.66 -9.30 -4.13
CA GLY A 105 8.53 -8.55 -4.68
C GLY A 105 7.17 -9.18 -4.35
N ARG A 106 7.05 -10.51 -4.53
CA ARG A 106 5.84 -11.27 -4.14
C ARG A 106 5.54 -11.17 -2.66
N ARG A 107 6.57 -11.28 -1.81
CA ARG A 107 6.41 -11.15 -0.35
C ARG A 107 5.90 -9.75 0.01
N LEU A 108 6.52 -8.71 -0.55
CA LEU A 108 6.12 -7.32 -0.33
C LEU A 108 4.65 -7.06 -0.72
N MET A 109 4.18 -7.64 -1.82
CA MET A 109 2.76 -7.55 -2.20
C MET A 109 1.87 -8.08 -1.07
N GLY A 110 2.16 -9.27 -0.55
CA GLY A 110 1.39 -9.86 0.55
C GLY A 110 1.35 -8.96 1.79
N ASP A 111 2.50 -8.43 2.20
CA ASP A 111 2.61 -7.50 3.33
C ASP A 111 1.80 -6.21 3.08
N VAL A 112 1.88 -5.63 1.88
CA VAL A 112 1.11 -4.41 1.53
C VAL A 112 -0.39 -4.69 1.47
N LEU A 113 -0.83 -5.84 0.98
CA LEU A 113 -2.26 -6.19 0.97
C LEU A 113 -2.83 -6.34 2.38
N LEU A 114 -2.04 -6.84 3.34
CA LEU A 114 -2.43 -6.86 4.75
C LEU A 114 -2.59 -5.45 5.31
N GLU A 115 -1.68 -4.52 4.96
CA GLU A 115 -1.80 -3.12 5.35
C GLU A 115 -3.03 -2.45 4.71
N VAL A 116 -3.21 -2.58 3.41
CA VAL A 116 -4.36 -2.02 2.70
C VAL A 116 -5.67 -2.49 3.31
N ARG A 117 -5.76 -3.78 3.63
CA ARG A 117 -6.93 -4.34 4.29
C ARG A 117 -7.17 -3.73 5.68
N ALA A 118 -6.12 -3.56 6.48
CA ALA A 118 -6.22 -2.99 7.82
C ALA A 118 -6.62 -1.49 7.81
N ALA A 119 -6.61 -0.81 6.65
CA ALA A 119 -7.15 0.53 6.53
C ALA A 119 -8.70 0.58 6.55
N PHE A 120 -9.37 -0.57 6.39
CA PHE A 120 -10.83 -0.66 6.41
C PHE A 120 -11.37 -1.15 7.74
N ASP A 121 -12.52 -0.60 8.13
CA ASP A 121 -13.33 -1.12 9.23
C ASP A 121 -14.27 -2.22 8.71
N ASN A 122 -13.99 -3.46 9.09
CA ASN A 122 -14.80 -4.63 8.69
C ASN A 122 -16.26 -4.50 9.13
N ARG A 123 -16.54 -4.02 10.35
CA ARG A 123 -17.92 -3.87 10.81
C ARG A 123 -18.65 -2.86 9.94
N LYS A 124 -18.01 -1.72 9.63
CA LYS A 124 -18.56 -0.70 8.73
C LYS A 124 -18.80 -1.25 7.32
N LEU A 125 -17.87 -2.02 6.77
CA LEU A 125 -18.02 -2.65 5.45
C LEU A 125 -19.17 -3.66 5.40
N ALA A 126 -19.43 -4.36 6.51
CA ALA A 126 -20.56 -5.28 6.67
C ALA A 126 -21.87 -4.58 7.09
N GLY A 127 -21.87 -3.25 7.24
CA GLY A 127 -23.06 -2.49 7.68
C GLY A 127 -23.44 -2.73 9.15
N ILE A 128 -22.49 -3.17 9.97
CA ILE A 128 -22.66 -3.42 11.41
C ILE A 128 -22.21 -2.19 12.21
N ASP A 129 -23.04 -1.80 13.17
CA ASP A 129 -22.69 -0.73 14.10
C ASP A 129 -21.48 -1.14 14.96
N LYS A 130 -20.55 -0.20 15.17
CA LYS A 130 -19.36 -0.43 15.99
C LYS A 130 -19.70 -0.85 17.43
N SER A 131 -20.84 -0.42 17.98
CA SER A 131 -21.30 -0.76 19.33
C SER A 131 -22.03 -2.11 19.41
N ALA A 132 -22.23 -2.81 18.29
CA ALA A 132 -22.85 -4.13 18.31
C ALA A 132 -21.97 -5.13 19.09
N SER A 133 -22.59 -5.86 20.01
CA SER A 133 -21.96 -7.02 20.67
C SER A 133 -22.18 -8.24 19.79
N LEU A 134 -21.09 -8.87 19.37
CA LEU A 134 -21.11 -10.02 18.47
C LEU A 134 -20.48 -11.22 19.19
N SER A 135 -21.04 -12.41 18.97
CA SER A 135 -20.35 -13.66 19.30
C SER A 135 -19.14 -13.86 18.38
N ALA A 136 -18.18 -14.70 18.78
CA ALA A 136 -17.02 -15.02 17.95
C ALA A 136 -17.40 -15.56 16.55
N GLU A 137 -18.50 -16.31 16.46
CA GLU A 137 -19.03 -16.80 15.18
C GLU A 137 -19.57 -15.67 14.31
N GLN A 138 -20.31 -14.73 14.91
CA GLN A 138 -20.81 -13.55 14.21
C GLN A 138 -19.66 -12.65 13.75
N GLU A 139 -18.62 -12.46 14.57
CA GLU A 139 -17.42 -11.72 14.16
C GLU A 139 -16.71 -12.38 12.97
N ARG A 140 -16.57 -13.71 12.98
CA ARG A 140 -16.00 -14.45 11.85
C ARG A 140 -16.82 -14.23 10.58
N LYS A 141 -18.15 -14.27 10.68
CA LYS A 141 -19.05 -14.04 9.54
C LYS A 141 -18.92 -12.61 9.00
N VAL A 142 -18.92 -11.60 9.88
CA VAL A 142 -18.72 -10.19 9.51
C VAL A 142 -17.39 -9.99 8.79
N ASN A 143 -16.31 -10.60 9.31
CA ASN A 143 -15.01 -10.53 8.66
C ASN A 143 -15.05 -11.13 7.24
N LEU A 144 -15.67 -12.30 7.04
CA LEU A 144 -15.84 -12.95 5.74
C LEU A 144 -16.65 -12.10 4.75
N GLU A 145 -17.76 -11.52 5.20
CA GLU A 145 -18.59 -10.65 4.37
C GLU A 145 -17.84 -9.38 3.95
N SER A 146 -17.05 -8.81 4.87
CA SER A 146 -16.21 -7.63 4.57
C SER A 146 -15.19 -7.89 3.48
N TYR A 147 -14.57 -9.08 3.47
CA TYR A 147 -13.64 -9.46 2.40
C TYR A 147 -14.26 -9.42 1.02
N SER A 148 -15.52 -9.90 0.88
CA SER A 148 -16.21 -9.91 -0.40
C SER A 148 -16.39 -8.51 -0.99
N LYS A 149 -16.45 -7.48 -0.15
CA LYS A 149 -16.59 -6.08 -0.57
C LYS A 149 -15.30 -5.48 -1.11
N ILE A 150 -14.14 -5.95 -0.62
CA ILE A 150 -12.83 -5.43 -1.01
C ILE A 150 -12.13 -6.30 -2.06
N GLU A 151 -12.62 -7.52 -2.31
CA GLU A 151 -12.00 -8.46 -3.25
C GLU A 151 -11.73 -7.84 -4.64
N PRO A 152 -12.66 -7.09 -5.28
CA PRO A 152 -12.37 -6.49 -6.58
C PRO A 152 -11.19 -5.52 -6.56
N LEU A 153 -11.09 -4.70 -5.50
CA LEU A 153 -9.98 -3.78 -5.30
C LEU A 153 -8.66 -4.55 -5.15
N ILE A 154 -8.65 -5.61 -4.34
CA ILE A 154 -7.46 -6.45 -4.12
C ILE A 154 -7.02 -7.11 -5.43
N SER A 155 -7.94 -7.67 -6.20
CA SER A 155 -7.66 -8.30 -7.49
C SER A 155 -7.04 -7.32 -8.49
N GLU A 156 -7.57 -6.09 -8.56
CA GLU A 156 -6.99 -5.04 -9.39
C GLU A 156 -5.62 -4.56 -8.88
N MET A 157 -5.37 -4.55 -7.57
CA MET A 157 -4.06 -4.21 -7.00
C MET A 157 -3.01 -5.29 -7.31
N ILE A 158 -3.38 -6.57 -7.26
CA ILE A 158 -2.53 -7.68 -7.66
C ILE A 158 -2.16 -7.54 -9.14
N ALA A 159 -3.13 -7.24 -10.01
CA ALA A 159 -2.86 -7.02 -11.44
C ALA A 159 -1.88 -5.85 -11.67
N ALA A 160 -2.07 -4.73 -10.97
CA ALA A 160 -1.16 -3.59 -11.05
C ALA A 160 0.25 -3.93 -10.53
N HIS A 161 0.35 -4.74 -9.47
CA HIS A 161 1.63 -5.26 -8.99
C HIS A 161 2.33 -6.13 -10.03
N SER A 162 1.61 -7.06 -10.65
CA SER A 162 2.18 -7.95 -11.67
C SER A 162 2.76 -7.15 -12.85
N LEU A 163 2.01 -6.17 -13.37
CA LEU A 163 2.50 -5.28 -14.42
C LEU A 163 3.76 -4.51 -14.00
N ARG A 164 3.83 -4.09 -12.73
CA ARG A 164 4.99 -3.39 -12.18
C ARG A 164 6.20 -4.30 -12.01
N MET A 165 6.02 -5.55 -11.62
CA MET A 165 7.08 -6.58 -11.60
C MET A 165 7.59 -6.86 -13.02
N ASP A 166 6.69 -7.03 -13.99
CA ASP A 166 7.02 -7.26 -15.39
C ASP A 166 7.81 -6.10 -15.99
N SER A 167 7.51 -4.85 -15.60
CA SER A 167 8.23 -3.65 -16.09
C SER A 167 9.73 -3.64 -15.75
N ILE A 168 10.13 -4.36 -14.70
CA ILE A 168 11.55 -4.56 -14.30
C ILE A 168 12.06 -5.96 -14.66
N GLY A 169 11.29 -6.68 -15.48
CA GLY A 169 11.60 -8.02 -15.97
C GLY A 169 11.64 -9.07 -14.86
N LEU A 170 10.81 -8.93 -13.82
CA LEU A 170 10.69 -9.90 -12.74
C LEU A 170 9.36 -10.62 -12.83
N ALA A 171 9.36 -11.93 -12.58
CA ALA A 171 8.12 -12.70 -12.46
C ALA A 171 7.38 -12.34 -11.16
N ALA A 172 6.09 -12.05 -11.28
CA ALA A 172 5.17 -11.82 -10.17
C ALA A 172 4.77 -13.10 -9.43
#